data_AF-T1G2L5-F1
#
_entry.id   AF-T1G2L5-F1
#
_cell.length_a   1.000
_cell.length_b   1.000
_cell.length_c   1.000
_cell.angle_alpha   90.00
_cell.angle_beta   90.00
_cell.angle_gamma   90.00
#
_symmetry.space_group_name_H-M   'P 1'
#
loop_
_entity.id
_entity.type
_entity.pdbx_description
1 polymer ?
#
loop_
_entity_poly.entity_id
_entity_poly.type
_entity_poly.pdbx_seq_one_letter_code
_entity_poly.pdbx_strand_id
1 'polypeptide(L)'
;MESLYHQTNKLLMDVQSRLSVFEKLLLNTGNETDSNAMEIQIKADINKIYDSCDRLDLMVNKEPPSRKANAKLRVDQIKYDCRHLQSALQNIINRKVQKQEESRAREMLLKRTFTTNDPDTSILIDDSLQHNQRAQSSIKEIDELIYTGNSILSNLRDQGGMLKSVQKKVLDIGNMLGLSNTVMRMIERRTSQDWMIFFGGMIVTCIVIIVTVLYLRR
;
A
#
# COMPACT_ATOMS: atom_id res chain seq x y z
N MET A 1 -7.52 -1.56 19.74
CA MET A 1 -6.96 -1.58 18.38
C MET A 1 -7.88 -0.88 17.40
N GLU A 2 -9.18 -1.23 17.34
CA GLU A 2 -10.10 -0.67 16.34
C GLU A 2 -10.29 0.85 16.42
N SER A 3 -10.39 1.43 17.62
CA SER A 3 -10.51 2.89 17.79
C SER A 3 -9.29 3.65 17.25
N LEU A 4 -8.08 3.20 17.60
CA LEU A 4 -6.82 3.78 17.11
C LEU A 4 -6.68 3.60 15.60
N TYR A 5 -7.13 2.47 15.05
CA TYR A 5 -7.15 2.24 13.61
C TYR A 5 -8.07 3.24 12.88
N HIS A 6 -9.30 3.45 13.38
CA HIS A 6 -10.24 4.41 12.78
C HIS A 6 -9.71 5.85 12.88
N GLN A 7 -9.12 6.21 14.01
CA GLN A 7 -8.49 7.52 14.19
C GLN A 7 -7.32 7.73 13.22
N THR A 8 -6.46 6.72 13.07
CA THR A 8 -5.31 6.78 12.14
C THR A 8 -5.79 6.88 10.70
N ASN A 9 -6.83 6.14 10.33
CA ASN A 9 -7.40 6.18 8.98
C ASN A 9 -8.09 7.52 8.69
N LYS A 10 -8.76 8.12 9.68
CA LYS A 10 -9.29 9.49 9.55
C LYS A 10 -8.16 10.49 9.32
N LEU A 11 -7.08 10.39 10.09
CA LEU A 11 -5.93 11.29 9.95
C LEU A 11 -5.23 11.11 8.60
N LEU A 12 -5.18 9.88 8.07
CA LEU A 12 -4.71 9.58 6.72
C LEU A 12 -5.53 10.28 5.63
N MET A 13 -6.88 10.23 5.73
CA MET A 13 -7.77 10.94 4.81
C MET A 13 -7.63 12.47 4.92
N ASP A 14 -7.47 12.99 6.13
CA ASP A 14 -7.24 14.42 6.35
C ASP A 14 -5.91 14.86 5.71
N VAL A 15 -4.84 14.06 5.84
CA VAL A 15 -3.55 14.31 5.18
C VAL A 15 -3.68 14.28 3.65
N GLN A 16 -4.41 13.32 3.09
CA GLN A 16 -4.70 13.28 1.65
C GLN A 16 -5.39 14.55 1.15
N SER A 17 -6.45 14.98 1.86
CA SER A 17 -7.19 16.20 1.50
C SER A 17 -6.28 17.43 1.57
N ARG A 18 -5.49 17.55 2.64
CA ARG A 18 -4.51 18.65 2.82
C ARG A 18 -3.44 18.65 1.75
N LEU A 19 -2.95 17.47 1.34
CA LEU A 19 -1.98 17.33 0.25
C LEU A 19 -2.54 17.87 -1.07
N SER A 20 -3.80 17.54 -1.40
CA SER A 20 -4.46 18.07 -2.60
C SER A 20 -4.67 19.58 -2.55
N VAL A 21 -4.97 20.15 -1.38
CA VAL A 21 -5.06 21.61 -1.19
C VAL A 21 -3.68 22.26 -1.33
N PHE A 22 -2.65 21.65 -0.76
CA PHE A 22 -1.26 22.11 -0.87
C PHE A 22 -0.79 22.15 -2.34
N GLU A 23 -1.09 21.11 -3.13
CA GLU A 23 -0.79 21.11 -4.56
C GLU A 23 -1.50 22.24 -5.31
N LYS A 24 -2.78 22.49 -5.01
CA LYS A 24 -3.55 23.61 -5.61
C LYS A 24 -2.98 24.98 -5.22
N LEU A 25 -2.59 25.15 -3.97
CA LEU A 25 -1.97 26.39 -3.49
C LEU A 25 -0.60 26.63 -4.15
N LEU A 26 0.15 25.58 -4.45
CA LEU A 26 1.41 25.69 -5.17
C LEU A 26 1.25 26.27 -6.59
N LEU A 27 0.11 26.00 -7.23
CA LEU A 27 -0.23 26.55 -8.55
C LEU A 27 -0.60 28.04 -8.46
N ASN A 28 -1.19 28.47 -7.34
CA ASN A 28 -1.61 29.85 -7.12
C ASN A 28 -0.48 30.63 -6.44
N THR A 29 0.45 31.13 -7.25
CA THR A 29 1.77 31.75 -6.94
C THR A 29 1.80 32.89 -5.89
N GLY A 30 0.70 33.22 -5.19
CA GLY A 30 0.60 34.35 -4.26
C GLY A 30 0.92 34.07 -2.78
N ASN A 31 0.88 32.81 -2.31
CA ASN A 31 0.90 32.51 -0.87
C ASN A 31 2.03 31.54 -0.45
N GLU A 32 3.29 31.93 -0.64
CA GLU A 32 4.45 31.10 -0.25
C GLU A 32 4.49 30.77 1.25
N THR A 33 4.04 31.69 2.11
CA THR A 33 3.99 31.51 3.57
C THR A 33 2.98 30.44 3.97
N ASP A 34 1.79 30.45 3.37
CA ASP A 34 0.73 29.47 3.67
C ASP A 34 1.09 28.09 3.13
N SER A 35 1.75 28.06 1.96
CA SER A 35 2.32 26.83 1.40
C SER A 35 3.35 26.20 2.35
N ASN A 36 4.31 26.99 2.84
CA ASN A 36 5.33 26.52 3.79
C ASN A 36 4.70 26.02 5.11
N ALA A 37 3.71 26.74 5.64
CA ALA A 37 3.01 26.34 6.85
C ALA A 37 2.25 25.01 6.68
N MET A 38 1.58 24.81 5.55
CA MET A 38 0.90 23.55 5.24
C MET A 38 1.90 22.39 5.05
N GLU A 39 3.04 22.63 4.41
CA GLU A 39 4.09 21.61 4.25
C GLU A 39 4.56 21.09 5.62
N ILE A 40 4.83 21.99 6.56
CA ILE A 40 5.24 21.64 7.92
C ILE A 40 4.14 20.84 8.63
N GLN A 41 2.89 21.28 8.48
CA GLN A 41 1.75 20.60 9.10
C GLN A 41 1.54 19.19 8.53
N ILE A 42 1.62 19.02 7.21
CA ILE A 42 1.51 17.71 6.55
C ILE A 42 2.63 16.77 7.02
N LYS A 43 3.88 17.25 7.10
CA LYS A 43 4.99 16.46 7.64
C LYS A 43 4.75 16.05 9.09
N ALA A 44 4.27 16.97 9.93
CA ALA A 44 3.96 16.68 11.33
C ALA A 44 2.84 15.64 11.46
N ASP A 45 1.80 15.72 10.64
CA ASP A 45 0.69 14.77 10.66
C ASP A 45 1.11 13.39 10.14
N ILE A 46 1.95 13.31 9.10
CA ILE A 46 2.57 12.04 8.65
C ILE A 46 3.38 11.39 9.78
N ASN A 47 4.17 12.16 10.52
CA ASN A 47 4.92 11.61 11.66
C ASN A 47 3.99 11.06 12.75
N LYS A 48 2.87 11.74 13.05
CA LYS A 48 1.85 11.21 13.97
C LYS A 48 1.20 9.91 13.46
N ILE A 49 1.02 9.75 12.15
CA ILE A 49 0.55 8.49 11.55
C ILE A 49 1.58 7.38 11.82
N TYR A 50 2.87 7.65 11.62
CA TYR A 50 3.93 6.68 11.92
C TYR A 50 3.92 6.26 13.39
N ASP A 51 3.87 7.22 14.33
CA ASP A 51 3.78 6.92 15.76
C ASP A 51 2.53 6.07 16.11
N SER A 52 1.41 6.34 15.42
CA SER A 52 0.16 5.59 15.59
C SER A 52 0.26 4.18 15.00
N CYS A 53 0.93 4.02 13.86
CA CYS A 53 1.24 2.73 13.24
C CYS A 53 2.14 1.87 14.13
N ASP A 54 3.16 2.46 14.76
CA ASP A 54 4.04 1.73 15.69
C ASP A 54 3.29 1.26 16.93
N ARG A 55 2.39 2.10 17.46
CA ARG A 55 1.48 1.70 18.54
C ARG A 55 0.53 0.59 18.10
N LEU A 56 -0.01 0.65 16.89
CA LEU A 56 -0.87 -0.39 16.34
C LEU A 56 -0.11 -1.71 16.19
N ASP A 57 1.13 -1.70 15.71
CA ASP A 57 2.01 -2.87 15.63
C ASP A 57 2.23 -3.55 17.00
N LEU A 58 2.46 -2.75 18.03
CA LEU A 58 2.56 -3.24 19.40
C LEU A 58 1.26 -3.90 19.87
N MET A 59 0.10 -3.35 19.50
CA MET A 59 -1.21 -3.97 19.79
C MET A 59 -1.46 -5.25 18.99
N VAL A 60 -1.07 -5.29 17.71
CA VAL A 60 -1.17 -6.48 16.85
C VAL A 60 -0.37 -7.65 17.43
N ASN A 61 0.81 -7.36 17.99
CA ASN A 61 1.63 -8.40 18.61
C ASN A 61 1.02 -9.00 19.87
N LYS A 62 0.11 -8.28 20.55
CA LYS A 62 -0.60 -8.72 21.76
C LYS A 62 -1.90 -9.48 21.46
N GLU A 63 -2.35 -9.53 20.21
CA GLU A 63 -3.58 -10.23 19.82
C GLU A 63 -3.40 -11.75 19.62
N PRO A 64 -4.47 -12.55 19.83
CA PRO A 64 -4.43 -13.98 19.59
C PRO A 64 -4.16 -14.30 18.11
N PRO A 65 -3.51 -15.44 17.82
CA PRO A 65 -3.02 -15.77 16.47
C PRO A 65 -4.12 -15.83 15.39
N SER A 66 -5.37 -16.10 15.77
CA SER A 66 -6.52 -16.10 14.85
C SER A 66 -6.90 -14.72 14.32
N ARG A 67 -6.70 -13.66 15.11
CA ARG A 67 -7.02 -12.26 14.72
C ARG A 67 -5.77 -11.48 14.26
N LYS A 68 -4.60 -11.88 14.76
CA LYS A 68 -3.30 -11.27 14.47
C LYS A 68 -3.00 -11.12 12.97
N ALA A 69 -3.35 -12.11 12.15
CA ALA A 69 -3.10 -12.05 10.71
C ALA A 69 -3.92 -10.94 10.02
N ASN A 70 -5.20 -10.79 10.35
CA ASN A 70 -6.06 -9.75 9.77
C ASN A 70 -5.67 -8.36 10.28
N ALA A 71 -5.37 -8.26 11.59
CA ALA A 71 -4.92 -7.02 12.21
C ALA A 71 -3.58 -6.53 11.62
N LYS A 72 -2.64 -7.44 11.38
CA LYS A 72 -1.37 -7.14 10.72
C LYS A 72 -1.58 -6.62 9.29
N LEU A 73 -2.42 -7.28 8.50
CA LEU A 73 -2.74 -6.84 7.14
C LEU A 73 -3.31 -5.42 7.10
N ARG A 74 -4.20 -5.08 8.06
CA ARG A 74 -4.76 -3.73 8.19
C ARG A 74 -3.69 -2.68 8.52
N VAL A 75 -2.77 -2.98 9.42
CA VAL A 75 -1.67 -2.05 9.77
C VAL A 75 -0.69 -1.91 8.61
N ASP A 76 -0.36 -3.01 7.91
CA ASP A 76 0.49 -3.00 6.73
C ASP A 76 -0.13 -2.15 5.60
N GLN A 77 -1.45 -2.17 5.44
CA GLN A 77 -2.16 -1.29 4.50
C GLN A 77 -1.97 0.19 4.85
N ILE A 78 -2.20 0.59 6.11
CA ILE A 78 -2.00 1.99 6.53
C ILE A 78 -0.55 2.42 6.32
N LYS A 79 0.42 1.54 6.61
CA LYS A 79 1.84 1.83 6.36
C LYS A 79 2.14 2.04 4.89
N TYR A 80 1.56 1.21 4.01
CA TYR A 80 1.70 1.37 2.57
C TYR A 80 1.14 2.73 2.11
N ASP A 81 -0.07 3.08 2.54
CA ASP A 81 -0.72 4.35 2.19
C ASP A 81 0.08 5.55 2.72
N CYS A 82 0.62 5.46 3.94
CA CYS A 82 1.48 6.49 4.52
C CYS A 82 2.76 6.72 3.69
N ARG A 83 3.44 5.65 3.27
CA ARG A 83 4.62 5.75 2.37
C ARG A 83 4.25 6.38 1.04
N HIS A 84 3.09 6.03 0.48
CA HIS A 84 2.61 6.63 -0.76
C HIS A 84 2.39 8.15 -0.62
N LEU A 85 1.78 8.59 0.49
CA LEU A 85 1.60 10.03 0.77
C LEU A 85 2.92 10.77 0.98
N GLN A 86 3.88 10.13 1.63
CA GLN A 86 5.21 10.69 1.81
C GLN A 86 5.93 10.89 0.46
N SER A 87 5.87 9.89 -0.43
CA SER A 87 6.41 10.02 -1.79
C SER A 87 5.70 11.11 -2.59
N ALA A 88 4.37 11.20 -2.48
CA ALA A 88 3.60 12.25 -3.14
C ALA A 88 4.00 13.65 -2.65
N LEU A 89 4.17 13.83 -1.33
CA LEU A 89 4.66 15.07 -0.75
C LEU A 89 6.06 15.43 -1.28
N GLN A 90 6.98 14.46 -1.32
CA GLN A 90 8.34 14.69 -1.81
C GLN A 90 8.34 15.13 -3.28
N ASN A 91 7.48 14.54 -4.11
CA ASN A 91 7.34 14.95 -5.51
C ASN A 91 6.85 16.40 -5.64
N ILE A 92 5.89 16.83 -4.80
CA ILE A 92 5.40 18.21 -4.80
C ILE A 92 6.50 19.17 -4.34
N ILE A 93 7.25 18.81 -3.30
CA ILE A 93 8.39 19.61 -2.82
C ILE A 93 9.47 19.74 -3.89
N ASN A 94 9.83 18.64 -4.57
CA ASN A 94 10.83 18.67 -5.65
C ASN A 94 10.40 19.59 -6.79
N ARG A 95 9.12 19.53 -7.20
CA ARG A 95 8.56 20.45 -8.21
C ARG A 95 8.64 21.92 -7.77
N LYS A 96 8.37 22.20 -6.50
CA LYS A 96 8.48 23.56 -5.92
C LYS A 96 9.92 24.07 -5.97
N VAL A 97 10.88 23.24 -5.54
CA VAL A 97 12.30 23.58 -5.54
C VAL A 97 12.79 23.84 -6.96
N GLN A 98 12.46 22.96 -7.90
CA GLN A 98 12.82 23.11 -9.31
C GLN A 98 12.28 24.43 -9.89
N LYS A 99 11.01 24.76 -9.65
CA LYS A 99 10.42 26.03 -10.11
C LYS A 99 11.10 27.26 -9.49
N GLN A 100 11.52 27.16 -8.23
CA GLN A 100 12.23 28.24 -7.54
C GLN A 100 13.68 28.39 -8.04
N GLU A 101 14.34 27.30 -8.41
CA GLU A 101 15.66 27.32 -9.04
C GLU A 101 15.59 27.93 -10.44
N GLU A 102 14.58 27.57 -11.23
CA GLU A 102 14.34 28.18 -12.55
C GLU A 102 14.08 29.69 -12.45
N SER A 103 13.28 30.14 -11.49
CA SER A 103 13.02 31.58 -11.29
C SER A 103 14.29 32.32 -10.85
N ARG A 104 15.09 31.74 -9.95
CA ARG A 104 16.39 32.31 -9.54
C ARG A 104 17.37 32.37 -10.69
N ALA A 105 17.48 31.31 -11.49
CA ALA A 105 18.34 31.29 -12.68
C ALA A 105 17.91 32.37 -13.68
N ARG A 106 16.60 32.52 -13.91
CA ARG A 106 16.03 33.59 -14.74
C ARG A 106 16.39 34.98 -14.21
N GLU A 107 16.27 35.20 -12.90
CA GLU A 107 16.68 36.47 -12.29
C GLU A 107 18.17 36.74 -12.42
N MET A 108 19.04 35.74 -12.27
CA MET A 108 20.49 35.92 -12.45
C MET A 108 20.83 36.32 -13.89
N LEU A 109 20.16 35.72 -14.87
CA LEU A 109 20.29 36.11 -16.28
C LEU A 109 19.81 37.55 -16.53
N LEU A 110 18.70 37.95 -15.90
CA LEU A 110 18.16 39.31 -16.01
C LEU A 110 19.02 40.36 -15.28
N LYS A 111 19.63 39.99 -14.14
CA LYS A 111 20.53 40.86 -13.36
C LYS A 111 21.91 41.01 -13.99
N ARG A 112 22.27 40.21 -15.00
CA ARG A 112 23.51 40.40 -15.77
C ARG A 112 23.38 41.64 -16.65
N THR A 113 23.74 42.80 -16.11
CA THR A 113 23.85 44.05 -16.89
C THR A 113 24.91 43.86 -17.96
N PHE A 114 24.50 43.83 -19.23
CA PHE A 114 25.43 43.87 -20.36
C PHE A 114 26.17 45.21 -20.31
N THR A 115 27.44 45.18 -19.93
CA THR A 115 28.32 46.32 -20.06
C THR A 115 28.81 46.38 -21.50
N THR A 116 28.64 47.52 -22.16
CA THR A 116 29.20 47.77 -23.48
C THR A 116 30.72 47.90 -23.31
N ASN A 117 31.47 46.98 -23.93
CA ASN A 117 32.93 46.77 -23.88
C ASN A 117 33.46 45.68 -22.91
N ASP A 118 32.70 44.62 -22.63
CA ASP A 118 33.31 43.39 -22.11
C ASP A 118 33.98 42.61 -23.26
N PRO A 119 35.28 42.26 -23.21
CA PRO A 119 35.96 41.50 -24.27
C PRO A 119 35.37 40.10 -24.50
N ASP A 120 34.47 39.65 -23.62
CA ASP A 120 33.67 38.42 -23.74
C ASP A 120 32.48 38.53 -24.71
N THR A 121 32.29 39.68 -25.37
CA THR A 121 31.31 39.84 -26.46
C THR A 121 31.87 39.51 -27.84
N SER A 122 32.94 38.72 -27.93
CA SER A 122 33.24 37.99 -29.17
C SER A 122 32.35 36.76 -29.28
N ILE A 123 31.26 36.95 -30.01
CA ILE A 123 30.42 35.90 -30.58
C ILE A 123 31.31 34.77 -31.16
N LEU A 124 31.00 33.51 -30.81
CA LEU A 124 31.37 32.25 -31.49
C LEU A 124 32.48 31.31 -30.92
N ILE A 125 32.62 31.17 -29.59
CA ILE A 125 33.29 29.98 -28.98
C ILE A 125 32.37 29.16 -28.05
N ASP A 126 31.27 29.75 -27.56
CA ASP A 126 30.37 29.11 -26.59
C ASP A 126 29.47 28.02 -27.19
N ASP A 127 29.22 28.00 -28.51
CA ASP A 127 28.29 27.03 -29.10
C ASP A 127 28.78 25.57 -28.91
N SER A 128 30.09 25.32 -29.08
CA SER A 128 30.68 24.00 -28.87
C SER A 128 30.74 23.57 -27.40
N LEU A 129 31.02 24.49 -26.48
CA LEU A 129 31.04 24.24 -25.04
C LEU A 129 29.64 24.04 -24.49
N GLN A 130 28.68 24.84 -24.95
CA GLN A 130 27.26 24.72 -24.62
C GLN A 130 26.65 23.45 -25.23
N HIS A 131 27.04 23.05 -26.44
CA HIS A 131 26.68 21.75 -27.00
C HIS A 131 27.28 20.59 -26.21
N ASN A 132 28.51 20.71 -25.72
CA ASN A 132 29.13 19.68 -24.88
C ASN A 132 28.44 19.59 -23.50
N GLN A 133 28.11 20.72 -22.88
CA GLN A 133 27.34 20.76 -21.64
C GLN A 133 25.94 20.21 -21.82
N ARG A 134 25.25 20.55 -22.92
CA ARG A 134 23.95 19.98 -23.28
C ARG A 134 24.03 18.48 -23.55
N ALA A 135 25.09 18.02 -24.22
CA ALA A 135 25.32 16.60 -24.43
C ALA A 135 25.58 15.87 -23.10
N GLN A 136 26.38 16.44 -22.19
CA GLN A 136 26.60 15.89 -20.86
C GLN A 136 25.34 15.89 -19.99
N SER A 137 24.51 16.94 -20.05
CA SER A 137 23.23 16.96 -19.33
C SER A 137 22.25 15.94 -19.91
N SER A 138 22.18 15.81 -21.23
CA SER A 138 21.36 14.77 -21.87
C SER A 138 21.85 13.35 -21.57
N ILE A 139 23.15 13.13 -21.44
CA ILE A 139 23.70 11.84 -20.99
C ILE A 139 23.26 11.55 -19.55
N LYS A 140 23.31 12.54 -18.65
CA LYS A 140 22.82 12.37 -17.28
C LYS A 140 21.32 12.08 -17.21
N GLU A 141 20.51 12.78 -18.01
CA GLU A 141 19.07 12.50 -18.12
C GLU A 141 18.81 11.11 -18.70
N ILE A 142 19.58 10.67 -19.71
CA ILE A 142 19.49 9.31 -20.27
C ILE A 142 19.87 8.27 -19.21
N ASP A 143 20.91 8.51 -18.41
CA ASP A 143 21.30 7.62 -17.30
C ASP A 143 20.19 7.52 -16.25
N GLU A 144 19.50 8.63 -15.94
CA GLU A 144 18.33 8.64 -15.07
C GLU A 144 17.16 7.85 -15.67
N LEU A 145 16.93 7.95 -16.98
CA LEU A 145 15.93 7.14 -17.69
C LEU A 145 16.30 5.65 -17.72
N ILE A 146 17.57 5.30 -17.89
CA ILE A 146 18.06 3.90 -17.83
C ILE A 146 17.90 3.36 -16.41
N TYR A 147 18.24 4.14 -15.39
CA TYR A 147 18.03 3.78 -14.00
C TYR A 147 16.55 3.57 -13.69
N THR A 148 15.71 4.51 -14.14
CA THR A 148 14.25 4.42 -14.01
C THR A 148 13.69 3.20 -14.75
N GLY A 149 14.15 2.93 -15.98
CA GLY A 149 13.78 1.77 -16.78
C GLY A 149 14.16 0.44 -16.12
N ASN A 150 15.36 0.35 -15.53
CA ASN A 150 15.77 -0.79 -14.73
C ASN A 150 14.90 -0.96 -13.47
N SER A 151 14.55 0.13 -12.80
CA SER A 151 13.65 0.07 -11.64
C SER A 151 12.25 -0.42 -12.01
N ILE A 152 11.71 0.02 -13.15
CA ILE A 152 10.41 -0.43 -13.68
C ILE A 152 10.49 -1.91 -14.05
N LEU A 153 11.55 -2.35 -14.72
CA LEU A 153 11.74 -3.75 -15.08
C LEU A 153 11.88 -4.65 -13.84
N SER A 154 12.60 -4.19 -12.81
CA SER A 154 12.68 -4.88 -11.51
C SER A 154 11.31 -4.97 -10.85
N ASN A 155 10.56 -3.86 -10.81
CA ASN A 155 9.21 -3.83 -10.25
C ASN A 155 8.25 -4.77 -11.03
N LEU A 156 8.34 -4.83 -12.36
CA LEU A 156 7.57 -5.77 -13.18
C LEU A 156 7.97 -7.23 -12.90
N ARG A 157 9.26 -7.50 -12.69
CA ARG A 157 9.76 -8.82 -12.30
C ARG A 157 9.23 -9.24 -10.93
N ASP A 158 9.26 -8.32 -9.96
CA ASP A 158 8.78 -8.54 -8.59
C ASP A 158 7.25 -8.70 -8.56
N GLN A 159 6.52 -7.93 -9.39
CA GLN A 159 5.08 -8.13 -9.62
C GLN A 159 4.79 -9.50 -10.25
N GLY A 160 5.62 -9.97 -11.19
CA GLY A 160 5.54 -11.33 -11.72
C GLY A 160 5.75 -12.41 -10.64
N GLY A 161 6.63 -12.16 -9.67
CA GLY A 161 6.80 -12.99 -8.48
C GLY A 161 5.55 -13.02 -7.59
N MET A 162 4.93 -11.86 -7.38
CA MET A 162 3.69 -11.75 -6.60
C MET A 162 2.52 -12.48 -7.28
N LEU A 163 2.34 -12.34 -8.58
CA LEU A 163 1.33 -13.05 -9.37
C LEU A 163 1.50 -14.58 -9.28
N LYS A 164 2.75 -15.08 -9.36
CA LYS A 164 3.03 -16.50 -9.11
C LYS A 164 2.67 -16.93 -7.69
N SER A 165 2.92 -16.09 -6.69
CA SER A 165 2.55 -16.40 -5.30
C SER A 165 1.04 -16.37 -5.07
N VAL A 166 0.30 -15.51 -5.77
CA VAL A 166 -1.17 -15.49 -5.78
C VAL A 166 -1.71 -16.72 -6.50
N GLN A 167 -1.16 -17.09 -7.66
CA GLN A 167 -1.52 -18.31 -8.38
C GLN A 167 -1.32 -19.55 -7.51
N LYS A 168 -0.19 -19.63 -6.78
CA LYS A 168 0.08 -20.72 -5.83
C LYS A 168 -0.95 -20.74 -4.70
N LYS A 169 -1.30 -19.59 -4.11
CA LYS A 169 -2.36 -19.48 -3.10
C LYS A 169 -3.73 -19.88 -3.64
N VAL A 170 -4.07 -19.51 -4.88
CA VAL A 170 -5.34 -19.90 -5.52
C VAL A 170 -5.37 -21.40 -5.78
N LEU A 171 -4.25 -22.00 -6.21
CA LEU A 171 -4.14 -23.44 -6.37
C LEU A 171 -4.28 -24.18 -5.02
N ASP A 172 -3.66 -23.64 -3.96
CA ASP A 172 -3.78 -24.19 -2.61
C ASP A 172 -5.22 -24.05 -2.07
N ILE A 173 -5.91 -22.94 -2.37
CA ILE A 173 -7.34 -22.76 -2.07
C ILE A 173 -8.19 -23.75 -2.88
N GLY A 174 -7.88 -23.97 -4.16
CA GLY A 174 -8.55 -24.99 -4.99
C GLY A 174 -8.40 -26.40 -4.41
N ASN A 175 -7.19 -26.75 -3.98
CA ASN A 175 -6.91 -28.02 -3.29
C ASN A 175 -7.63 -28.11 -1.93
N MET A 176 -7.71 -27.00 -1.18
CA MET A 176 -8.41 -26.92 0.10
C MET A 176 -9.94 -26.95 -0.06
N LEU A 177 -10.50 -26.41 -1.15
CA LEU A 177 -11.92 -26.52 -1.50
C LEU A 177 -12.26 -27.95 -1.95
N GLY A 178 -11.33 -28.66 -2.60
CA GLY A 178 -11.44 -30.11 -2.84
C GLY A 178 -11.50 -30.93 -1.55
N LEU A 179 -10.74 -30.53 -0.53
CA LEU A 179 -10.85 -31.08 0.84
C LEU A 179 -12.14 -30.64 1.56
N SER A 180 -12.65 -29.44 1.29
CA SER A 180 -13.93 -28.97 1.84
C SER A 180 -15.09 -29.86 1.40
N ASN A 181 -15.07 -30.39 0.16
CA ASN A 181 -16.11 -31.30 -0.31
C ASN A 181 -16.06 -32.67 0.41
N THR A 182 -14.86 -33.14 0.80
CA THR A 182 -14.71 -34.36 1.62
C THR A 182 -15.10 -34.11 3.08
N VAL A 183 -14.81 -32.93 3.64
CA VAL A 183 -15.30 -32.52 4.98
C VAL A 183 -16.82 -32.35 4.97
N MET A 184 -17.40 -31.73 3.94
CA MET A 184 -18.86 -31.59 3.77
C MET A 184 -19.53 -32.95 3.75
N ARG A 185 -18.99 -33.91 2.99
CA ARG A 185 -19.48 -35.29 2.94
C ARG A 185 -19.29 -36.04 4.26
N MET A 186 -18.26 -35.71 5.03
CA MET A 186 -18.02 -36.27 6.37
C MET A 186 -19.01 -35.73 7.40
N ILE A 187 -19.49 -34.49 7.23
CA ILE A 187 -20.54 -33.87 8.06
C ILE A 187 -21.91 -34.46 7.72
N GLU A 188 -22.23 -34.60 6.43
CA GLU A 188 -23.50 -35.17 5.96
C GLU A 188 -23.70 -36.62 6.42
N ARG A 189 -22.60 -37.38 6.56
CA ARG A 189 -22.62 -38.75 7.08
C ARG A 189 -23.02 -38.85 8.56
N ARG A 190 -22.74 -37.82 9.38
CA ARG A 190 -23.08 -37.84 10.83
C ARG A 190 -24.60 -37.83 11.03
N THR A 191 -25.32 -37.03 10.24
CA THR A 191 -26.79 -36.96 10.31
C THR A 191 -27.45 -38.25 9.79
N SER A 192 -26.88 -38.88 8.76
CA SER A 192 -27.39 -40.15 8.23
C SER A 192 -27.13 -41.33 9.17
N GLN A 193 -25.98 -41.36 9.84
CA GLN A 193 -25.65 -42.39 10.83
C GLN A 193 -26.54 -42.31 12.07
N ASP A 194 -26.83 -41.10 12.57
CA ASP A 194 -27.74 -40.92 13.71
C ASP A 194 -29.14 -41.47 13.43
N TRP A 195 -29.66 -41.26 12.22
CA TRP A 195 -30.96 -41.81 11.81
C TRP A 195 -30.98 -43.35 11.78
N MET A 196 -29.88 -43.97 11.34
CA MET A 196 -29.75 -45.43 11.32
C MET A 196 -29.64 -46.03 12.73
N ILE A 197 -28.88 -45.39 13.63
CA ILE A 197 -28.74 -45.83 15.02
C ILE A 197 -30.09 -45.71 15.75
N PHE A 198 -30.83 -44.63 15.52
CA PHE A 198 -32.16 -44.42 16.10
C PHE A 198 -33.14 -45.53 15.69
N PHE A 199 -33.22 -45.84 14.40
CA PHE A 199 -34.12 -46.89 13.90
C PHE A 199 -33.70 -48.29 14.39
N GLY A 200 -32.39 -48.55 14.47
CA GLY A 200 -31.85 -49.79 15.03
C GLY A 200 -32.24 -49.99 16.51
N GLY A 201 -32.11 -48.95 17.34
CA GLY A 201 -32.49 -49.00 18.75
C GLY A 201 -33.99 -49.24 18.98
N MET A 202 -34.85 -48.68 18.11
CA MET A 202 -36.30 -48.89 18.16
C MET A 202 -36.68 -50.34 17.83
N ILE A 203 -36.04 -50.95 16.83
CA ILE A 203 -36.31 -52.35 16.46
C ILE A 203 -35.86 -53.31 17.57
N VAL A 204 -34.68 -53.10 18.14
CA VAL A 204 -34.15 -53.95 19.22
C VAL A 204 -35.05 -53.91 20.45
N THR A 205 -35.51 -52.73 20.86
CA THR A 205 -36.42 -52.60 22.01
C THR A 205 -37.76 -53.29 21.75
N CYS A 206 -38.34 -53.16 20.55
CA CYS A 206 -39.54 -53.90 20.14
C CYS A 206 -39.35 -55.42 20.21
N ILE A 207 -38.22 -55.96 19.72
CA ILE A 207 -37.94 -57.40 19.77
C ILE A 207 -37.86 -57.90 21.22
N VAL A 208 -37.16 -57.17 22.10
CA VAL A 208 -37.03 -57.53 23.52
C VAL A 208 -38.40 -57.59 24.20
N ILE A 209 -39.28 -56.62 23.92
CA ILE A 209 -40.64 -56.60 24.46
C ILE A 209 -41.43 -57.82 23.95
N ILE A 210 -41.39 -58.10 22.64
CA ILE A 210 -42.12 -59.22 22.04
C ILE A 210 -41.65 -60.55 22.63
N VAL A 211 -40.33 -60.76 22.75
CA VAL A 211 -39.76 -61.98 23.35
C VAL A 211 -40.18 -62.12 24.80
N THR A 212 -40.14 -61.05 25.58
CA THR A 212 -40.56 -61.07 27.00
C THR A 212 -42.05 -61.40 27.13
N VAL A 213 -42.90 -60.82 26.28
CA VAL A 213 -44.35 -61.10 26.29
C VAL A 213 -44.64 -62.54 25.86
N LEU A 214 -43.94 -63.08 24.86
CA LEU A 214 -44.07 -64.49 24.47
C LEU A 214 -43.60 -65.46 25.55
N TYR A 215 -42.54 -65.10 26.27
CA TYR A 215 -42.00 -65.92 27.36
C TYR A 215 -42.91 -65.89 28.61
N LEU A 216 -43.59 -64.78 28.88
CA LEU A 216 -44.53 -64.65 30.00
C LEU A 216 -45.93 -65.20 29.70
N ARG A 217 -46.31 -65.30 28.42
CA ARG A 217 -47.60 -65.84 27.97
C ARG A 217 -47.60 -67.38 27.80
N ARG A 218 -46.43 -68.00 27.83
CA ARG A 218 -46.25 -69.46 27.80
C ARG A 218 -46.08 -70.00 29.21
#